data_AF-A0AA51M2B0-F1
#
_entry.id   AF-A0AA51M2B0-F1
#
_cell.length_a   1.000
_cell.length_b   1.000
_cell.length_c   1.000
_cell.angle_alpha   90.00
_cell.angle_beta   90.00
_cell.angle_gamma   90.00
#
_symmetry.space_group_name_H-M   'P 1'
#
loop_
_entity.id
_entity.type
_entity.pdbx_description
1 polymer ?
#
loop_
_entity_poly.entity_id
_entity_poly.type
_entity_poly.pdbx_seq_one_letter_code
_entity_poly.pdbx_strand_id
1 'polypeptide(L)'
;MNNGIYSCRAECDIDIANFLAAATESRTEIEVRHRAVDPDDAFMSEMVLEFESPASIDSLREIMRGCVDLHVMRQSLRPCPLSENSLERDDDIE
;
A
#
# COMPACT_ATOMS: atom_id res chain seq x y z
N MET A 1 13.05 -9.76 14.39
CA MET A 1 12.34 -10.03 13.13
C MET A 1 12.77 -8.94 12.17
N ASN A 2 13.11 -9.26 10.92
CA ASN A 2 13.47 -8.21 9.95
C ASN A 2 12.17 -7.70 9.33
N ASN A 3 11.90 -6.40 9.43
CA ASN A 3 10.76 -5.79 8.75
C ASN A 3 11.15 -5.50 7.30
N GLY A 4 10.25 -5.79 6.36
CA GLY A 4 10.38 -5.38 4.96
C GLY A 4 9.86 -3.95 4.79
N ILE A 5 10.49 -3.20 3.88
CA ILE A 5 9.97 -1.91 3.41
C ILE A 5 9.09 -2.18 2.20
N TYR A 6 7.90 -1.60 2.22
CA TYR A 6 6.91 -1.71 1.15
C TYR A 6 6.43 -0.33 0.74
N SER A 7 6.03 -0.21 -0.52
CA SER A 7 5.42 1.00 -1.03
C SER A 7 4.32 0.67 -2.05
N CYS A 8 3.33 1.56 -2.16
CA CYS A 8 2.24 1.45 -3.11
C CYS A 8 1.59 2.82 -3.37
N ARG A 9 0.79 2.87 -4.43
CA ARG A 9 -0.12 3.98 -4.76
C ARG A 9 -1.53 3.64 -4.29
N ALA A 10 -2.24 4.62 -3.78
CA ALA A 10 -3.65 4.55 -3.39
C ALA A 10 -4.45 5.60 -4.16
N GLU A 11 -5.72 5.31 -4.48
CA GLU A 11 -6.56 6.28 -5.20
C GLU A 11 -6.91 7.46 -4.31
N CYS A 12 -7.01 7.23 -3.00
CA CYS A 12 -7.23 8.29 -2.04
C CYS A 12 -6.74 7.94 -0.62
N ASP A 13 -6.86 8.93 0.25
CA ASP A 13 -6.48 8.85 1.66
C ASP A 13 -7.34 7.85 2.46
N ILE A 14 -8.59 7.63 2.02
CA ILE A 14 -9.54 6.69 2.63
C ILE A 14 -9.08 5.24 2.42
N ASP A 15 -8.50 4.93 1.25
CA ASP A 15 -7.98 3.59 0.95
C ASP A 15 -6.86 3.20 1.90
N ILE A 16 -5.94 4.13 2.16
CA ILE A 16 -4.87 3.95 3.14
C ILE A 16 -5.46 3.71 4.53
N ALA A 17 -6.47 4.48 4.94
CA ALA A 17 -7.12 4.29 6.24
C ALA A 17 -7.79 2.92 6.36
N ASN A 18 -8.50 2.46 5.31
CA ASN A 18 -9.14 1.16 5.26
C ASN A 18 -8.10 0.01 5.34
N PHE A 19 -7.00 0.13 4.61
CA PHE A 19 -5.89 -0.82 4.68
C PHE A 19 -5.32 -0.94 6.10
N LEU A 20 -5.01 0.19 6.75
CA LEU A 20 -4.44 0.21 8.10
C LEU A 20 -5.41 -0.35 9.16
N ALA A 21 -6.70 -0.08 9.01
CA ALA A 21 -7.74 -0.66 9.87
C ALA A 21 -7.79 -2.19 9.70
N ALA A 22 -7.81 -2.70 8.47
CA ALA A 22 -7.82 -4.13 8.19
C ALA A 22 -6.52 -4.83 8.63
N ALA A 23 -5.37 -4.17 8.51
CA ALA A 23 -4.11 -4.67 9.04
C ALA A 23 -4.17 -4.79 10.58
N THR A 24 -4.75 -3.79 11.26
CA THR A 24 -4.96 -3.83 12.71
C THR A 24 -5.89 -4.97 13.13
N GLU A 25 -7.01 -5.16 12.44
CA GLU A 25 -7.97 -6.24 12.71
C GLU A 25 -7.35 -7.63 12.50
N SER A 26 -6.50 -7.76 11.48
CA SER A 26 -5.75 -9.00 11.19
C SER A 26 -4.51 -9.20 12.07
N ARG A 27 -4.23 -8.27 12.99
CA ARG A 27 -3.03 -8.24 13.86
C ARG A 27 -1.72 -8.20 13.07
N THR A 28 -1.76 -7.57 11.90
CA THR A 28 -0.58 -7.28 11.08
C THR A 28 0.00 -5.93 11.50
N GLU A 29 1.26 -5.92 11.92
CA GLU A 29 1.96 -4.70 12.27
C GLU A 29 2.32 -3.92 11.00
N ILE A 30 1.94 -2.63 10.96
CA ILE A 30 2.27 -1.69 9.91
C ILE A 30 2.83 -0.42 10.56
N GLU A 31 4.05 -0.05 10.22
CA GLU A 31 4.64 1.24 10.60
C GLU A 31 4.71 2.14 9.38
N VAL A 32 3.86 3.17 9.33
CA VAL A 32 3.85 4.12 8.22
C VAL A 32 5.08 5.02 8.28
N ARG A 33 5.86 5.04 7.20
CA ARG A 33 7.05 5.91 7.05
C ARG A 33 6.76 7.16 6.24
N HIS A 34 5.95 7.01 5.20
CA HIS A 34 5.60 8.10 4.31
C HIS A 34 4.15 7.97 3.84
N ARG A 35 3.43 9.08 3.81
CA ARG A 35 2.08 9.23 3.25
C ARG A 35 1.94 10.64 2.71
N ALA A 36 1.73 10.78 1.42
CA ALA A 36 1.61 12.09 0.76
C ALA A 36 0.72 11.98 -0.48
N VAL A 37 0.27 13.12 -0.98
CA VAL A 37 -0.33 13.21 -2.32
C VAL A 37 0.76 12.87 -3.35
N ASP A 38 0.40 12.10 -4.37
CA ASP A 38 1.29 11.79 -5.47
C ASP A 38 1.67 13.10 -6.20
N PRO A 39 2.96 13.47 -6.26
CA PRO A 39 3.38 14.72 -6.90
C PRO A 39 3.10 14.76 -8.40
N ASP A 40 2.92 13.59 -9.03
CA ASP A 40 2.66 13.47 -10.47
C ASP A 40 1.15 13.39 -10.79
N ASP A 41 0.28 13.35 -9.78
CA ASP A 41 -1.17 13.41 -9.97
C ASP A 41 -1.67 14.86 -10.17
N ALA A 42 -2.05 15.17 -11.41
CA ALA A 42 -2.62 16.46 -11.78
C ALA A 42 -3.95 16.78 -11.06
N PHE A 43 -4.66 15.75 -10.56
CA PHE A 43 -5.93 15.90 -9.86
C PHE A 43 -5.78 15.92 -8.32
N MET A 44 -4.57 15.68 -7.81
CA MET A 44 -4.17 15.76 -6.39
C MET A 44 -5.03 14.91 -5.44
N SER A 45 -5.57 13.79 -5.94
CA SER A 45 -6.37 12.84 -5.17
C SER A 45 -5.60 11.56 -4.84
N GLU A 46 -4.74 11.12 -5.75
CA GLU A 46 -3.95 9.91 -5.56
C GLU A 46 -2.90 10.13 -4.46
N MET A 47 -2.69 9.09 -3.66
CA MET A 47 -1.78 9.11 -2.52
C MET A 47 -0.68 8.07 -2.72
N VAL A 48 0.50 8.34 -2.20
CA VAL A 48 1.60 7.38 -2.11
C VAL A 48 1.83 7.00 -0.66
N LEU A 49 2.12 5.72 -0.43
CA LEU A 49 2.35 5.16 0.89
C LEU A 49 3.66 4.37 0.90
N GLU A 50 4.52 4.65 1.88
CA GLU A 50 5.65 3.80 2.27
C GLU A 50 5.47 3.36 3.71
N PHE A 51 5.70 2.08 3.99
CA PHE A 51 5.56 1.51 5.32
C PHE A 51 6.51 0.33 5.54
N GLU A 52 6.71 -0.01 6.80
CA GLU A 52 7.39 -1.22 7.22
C GLU A 52 6.39 -2.24 7.77
N SER A 53 6.67 -3.52 7.51
CA SER A 53 5.92 -4.62 8.09
C SER A 53 6.77 -5.89 8.20
N PRO A 54 6.59 -6.69 9.26
CA PRO A 54 7.13 -8.05 9.30
C PRO A 54 6.34 -9.05 8.42
N ALA A 55 5.16 -8.66 7.90
CA ALA A 55 4.36 -9.50 7.03
C ALA A 55 5.01 -9.66 5.64
N SER A 56 4.68 -10.76 4.95
CA SER A 56 5.07 -10.96 3.55
C SER A 56 4.20 -10.11 2.62
N ILE A 57 4.70 -9.85 1.41
CA ILE A 57 3.92 -9.16 0.37
C ILE A 57 2.59 -9.85 0.07
N ASP A 58 2.57 -11.19 0.08
CA ASP A 58 1.35 -11.96 -0.19
C ASP A 58 0.31 -11.77 0.93
N SER A 59 0.73 -11.75 2.19
CA SER A 59 -0.16 -11.45 3.32
C SER A 59 -0.72 -10.03 3.23
N LEU A 60 0.10 -9.06 2.86
CA LEU A 60 -0.33 -7.67 2.66
C LEU A 60 -1.33 -7.54 1.51
N ARG A 61 -1.10 -8.25 0.40
CA ARG A 61 -2.03 -8.30 -0.74
C ARG A 61 -3.35 -8.96 -0.36
N GLU A 62 -3.32 -10.00 0.46
CA GLU A 62 -4.53 -10.68 0.92
C GLU A 62 -5.37 -9.77 1.84
N ILE A 63 -4.73 -8.99 2.71
CA ILE A 63 -5.42 -7.96 3.51
C ILE A 63 -6.09 -6.95 2.59
N MET A 64 -5.36 -6.43 1.58
CA MET A 64 -5.91 -5.48 0.62
C MET A 64 -7.07 -6.07 -0.18
N ARG A 65 -6.98 -7.35 -0.57
CA ARG A 65 -8.04 -8.09 -1.28
C ARG A 65 -9.33 -8.21 -0.45
N GLY A 66 -9.20 -8.30 0.88
CA GLY A 66 -10.33 -8.36 1.80
C GLY A 66 -11.07 -7.03 1.98
N CYS A 67 -10.50 -5.93 1.47
CA CYS A 67 -11.08 -4.59 1.58
C CYS A 67 -11.73 -4.14 0.27
N VAL A 68 -12.77 -3.32 0.40
CA VAL A 68 -13.42 -2.69 -0.75
C VAL A 68 -12.48 -1.64 -1.36
N ASP A 69 -12.40 -1.63 -2.69
CA ASP A 69 -11.72 -0.64 -3.53
C ASP A 69 -10.18 -0.50 -3.36
N LEU A 70 -9.49 -1.38 -2.60
CA LEU A 70 -8.02 -1.32 -2.45
C LEU A 70 -7.21 -1.93 -3.61
N HIS A 71 -7.81 -2.09 -4.78
CA HIS A 71 -7.21 -2.75 -5.94
C HIS A 71 -5.95 -2.04 -6.45
N VAL A 72 -5.93 -0.70 -6.49
CA VAL A 72 -4.75 0.08 -6.91
C VAL A 72 -3.58 -0.11 -5.94
N MET A 73 -3.84 -0.09 -4.63
CA MET A 73 -2.83 -0.37 -3.61
C MET A 73 -2.24 -1.76 -3.82
N ARG A 74 -3.08 -2.77 -4.01
CA ARG A 74 -2.65 -4.15 -4.19
C ARG A 74 -1.83 -4.37 -5.46
N GLN A 75 -2.26 -3.79 -6.58
CA GLN A 75 -1.61 -3.94 -7.89
C GLN A 75 -0.27 -3.19 -7.98
N SER A 76 -0.15 -2.06 -7.27
CA SER A 76 1.08 -1.24 -7.22
C SER A 76 2.02 -1.60 -6.05
N LEU A 77 1.60 -2.48 -5.13
CA LEU A 77 2.42 -2.88 -3.97
C LEU A 77 3.71 -3.58 -4.41
N ARG A 78 4.84 -3.08 -3.91
CA ARG A 78 6.18 -3.64 -4.11
C ARG A 78 6.98 -3.68 -2.80
N PRO A 79 7.91 -4.65 -2.64
CA PRO A 79 8.77 -4.76 -1.47
C PRO A 79 10.03 -3.89 -1.62
N CYS A 80 9.86 -2.60 -1.85
CA CYS A 80 10.94 -1.63 -1.96
C CYS A 80 10.50 -0.24 -1.44
N PRO A 81 11.45 0.66 -1.11
CA PRO A 81 11.17 2.05 -0.79
C PRO A 81 10.45 2.77 -1.94
N LEU A 82 9.72 3.84 -1.63
CA LEU A 82 8.96 4.62 -2.60
C LEU A 82 9.85 5.18 -3.72
N SER A 83 11.09 5.55 -3.40
CA SER A 83 12.06 6.05 -4.38
C SER A 83 12.49 5.02 -5.45
N GLU A 84 12.21 3.74 -5.23
CA GLU A 84 12.56 2.63 -6.11
C GLU A 84 11.33 1.97 -6.76
N ASN A 85 10.12 2.33 -6.33
CA ASN A 85 8.88 1.78 -6.86
C ASN A 85 8.39 2.62 -8.05
N SER A 86 8.16 1.98 -9.20
CA SER A 86 7.60 2.68 -10.37
C SER A 86 6.13 3.08 -10.18
N LEU A 87 5.45 2.53 -9.17
CA LEU A 87 4.02 2.71 -8.87
C LEU A 87 3.06 2.26 -9.98
N GLU A 88 3.60 1.67 -11.05
CA GLU A 88 2.84 1.07 -12.12
C GLU A 88 2.02 -0.10 -11.58
N ARG A 89 0.78 -0.18 -12.06
CA ARG A 89 -0.12 -1.27 -11.74
C ARG A 89 0.34 -2.54 -12.42
N ASP A 90 0.32 -3.63 -11.69
CA ASP A 90 0.40 -4.97 -12.24
C ASP A 90 -1.03 -5.50 -12.45
N ASP A 91 -1.53 -5.38 -13.69
CA ASP A 91 -2.89 -5.78 -14.04
C ASP A 91 -3.09 -7.31 -14.00
N ASP A 92 -2.01 -8.10 -13.90
CA ASP A 92 -2.10 -9.56 -13.69
C ASP A 92 -2.47 -9.91 -12.24
N ILE A 93 -2.51 -8.93 -11.33
CA ILE A 93 -2.91 -9.10 -9.92
C ILE A 93 -4.43 -8.85 -9.75
N GLU A 94 -5.19 -9.95 -9.75
CA GLU A 94 -6.66 -10.01 -9.51
C GLU A 94 -7.11 -10.03 -8.06
#